data_AF-A0A256ZAR8-F1
#
_entry.id   AF-A0A256ZAR8-F1
#
_cell.length_a   1.000
_cell.length_b   1.000
_cell.length_c   1.000
_cell.angle_alpha   90.00
_cell.angle_beta   90.00
_cell.angle_gamma   90.00
#
_symmetry.space_group_name_H-M   'P 1'
#
loop_
_entity.id
_entity.type
_entity.pdbx_description
1 polymer ?
#
loop_
_entity_poly.entity_id
_entity_poly.type
_entity_poly.pdbx_seq_one_letter_code
_entity_poly.pdbx_strand_id
1 'polypeptide(L)'
;MNYVRDIFINNGYNGLIKNAKLRKVTFNLRGLTSFISTFDVIRGKCVIYFTDELIKSSLNCLNTRYLEYVLAHELGHCLTSKLVLTVIAILSSVILITLLIVNNLILEVIVLLLGIRALHHVRLISEYLADKTVLRGYDIRYLDFLRNLSEVENTLKVPFRYRLLLKILNQPSLSERVDIINNPRKLILKYFIP
;
A
#
# COMPACT_ATOMS: atom_id res chain seq x y z
N MET A 1 -1.04 -6.76 -24.56
CA MET A 1 -0.62 -7.50 -23.34
C MET A 1 0.81 -8.01 -23.45
N ASN A 2 1.24 -8.55 -24.59
CA ASN A 2 2.66 -8.93 -24.81
C ASN A 2 3.60 -7.72 -24.71
N TYR A 3 3.29 -6.59 -25.37
CA TYR A 3 4.12 -5.36 -25.33
C TYR A 3 4.54 -4.87 -23.94
N VAL A 4 3.63 -4.86 -22.95
CA VAL A 4 3.96 -4.43 -21.57
C VAL A 4 4.90 -5.45 -20.93
N ARG A 5 4.61 -6.73 -21.08
CA ARG A 5 5.46 -7.83 -20.60
C ARG A 5 6.84 -7.82 -21.27
N ASP A 6 6.90 -7.49 -22.55
CA ASP A 6 8.12 -7.41 -23.36
C ASP A 6 8.97 -6.18 -22.96
N ILE A 7 8.36 -5.03 -22.63
CA ILE A 7 9.06 -3.88 -22.03
C ILE A 7 9.69 -4.28 -20.69
N PHE A 8 9.02 -5.08 -19.87
CA PHE A 8 9.58 -5.54 -18.60
C PHE A 8 10.72 -6.56 -18.79
N ILE A 9 10.58 -7.48 -19.73
CA ILE A 9 11.60 -8.49 -20.05
C ILE A 9 12.85 -7.83 -20.65
N ASN A 10 12.67 -6.89 -21.59
CA ASN A 10 13.77 -6.21 -22.29
C ASN A 10 14.59 -5.26 -21.40
N ASN A 11 14.05 -4.83 -20.25
CA ASN A 11 14.75 -3.95 -19.30
C ASN A 11 15.35 -4.71 -18.09
N GLY A 12 15.45 -6.05 -18.14
CA GLY A 12 16.15 -6.83 -17.12
C GLY A 12 15.30 -7.26 -15.90
N TYR A 13 13.99 -7.04 -15.93
CA TYR A 13 13.09 -7.24 -14.77
C TYR A 13 12.51 -8.66 -14.64
N ASN A 14 13.20 -9.64 -15.23
CA ASN A 14 12.76 -11.04 -15.32
C ASN A 14 12.62 -11.74 -13.94
N GLY A 15 13.19 -11.15 -12.87
CA GLY A 15 13.18 -11.69 -11.51
C GLY A 15 11.92 -11.38 -10.68
N LEU A 16 11.35 -10.16 -10.82
CA LEU A 16 10.25 -9.68 -9.96
C LEU A 16 8.86 -10.08 -10.48
N ILE A 17 8.69 -10.21 -11.81
CA ILE A 17 7.35 -10.39 -12.43
C ILE A 17 7.03 -11.87 -12.73
N LYS A 18 7.97 -12.80 -12.52
CA LYS A 18 7.79 -14.23 -12.87
C LYS A 18 6.52 -14.85 -12.27
N ASN A 19 6.06 -14.35 -11.12
CA ASN A 19 4.89 -14.87 -10.39
C ASN A 19 3.70 -13.89 -10.31
N ALA A 20 3.78 -12.71 -10.92
CA ALA A 20 2.73 -11.70 -10.85
C ALA A 20 2.02 -11.53 -12.20
N LYS A 21 0.68 -11.54 -12.19
CA LYS A 21 -0.13 -11.28 -13.38
C LYS A 21 -0.50 -9.81 -13.43
N LEU A 22 -0.08 -9.13 -14.49
CA LEU A 22 -0.46 -7.74 -14.75
C LEU A 22 -1.84 -7.70 -15.42
N ARG A 23 -2.80 -6.96 -14.85
CA ARG A 23 -4.14 -6.77 -15.42
C ARG A 23 -4.51 -5.29 -15.53
N LYS A 24 -4.75 -4.85 -16.75
CA LYS A 24 -5.27 -3.51 -17.02
C LYS A 24 -6.72 -3.39 -16.53
N VAL A 25 -7.05 -2.27 -15.89
CA VAL A 25 -8.43 -1.89 -15.56
C VAL A 25 -8.91 -0.72 -16.40
N THR A 26 -10.20 -0.75 -16.77
CA THR A 26 -10.86 0.26 -17.61
C THR A 26 -11.82 1.15 -16.82
N PHE A 27 -12.05 0.89 -15.53
CA PHE A 27 -12.89 1.76 -14.72
C PHE A 27 -12.18 3.10 -14.50
N ASN A 28 -12.93 4.18 -14.76
CA ASN A 28 -12.48 5.56 -14.86
C ASN A 28 -12.15 6.18 -13.48
N LEU A 29 -11.34 5.49 -12.67
CA LEU A 29 -10.68 6.10 -11.53
C LEU A 29 -9.64 7.05 -12.11
N ARG A 30 -10.00 8.33 -12.28
CA ARG A 30 -9.05 9.40 -12.62
C ARG A 30 -7.84 9.26 -11.70
N GLY A 31 -6.68 8.89 -12.24
CA GLY A 31 -5.47 8.74 -11.42
C GLY A 31 -4.49 7.69 -11.91
N LEU A 32 -3.21 8.00 -11.67
CA LEU A 32 -2.06 7.10 -11.83
C LEU A 32 -2.09 6.03 -10.73
N THR A 33 -2.95 5.03 -10.87
CA THR A 33 -3.19 4.04 -9.82
C THR A 33 -2.77 2.65 -10.24
N SER A 34 -2.12 1.98 -9.28
CA SER A 34 -1.85 0.55 -9.29
C SER A 34 -2.32 0.00 -7.95
N PHE A 35 -2.87 -1.22 -7.94
CA PHE A 35 -3.34 -1.86 -6.71
C PHE A 35 -3.39 -3.38 -6.85
N ILE A 36 -3.38 -4.09 -5.72
CA ILE A 36 -3.72 -5.50 -5.64
C ILE A 36 -5.14 -5.74 -5.12
N SER A 37 -5.79 -6.79 -5.60
CA SER A 37 -7.09 -7.21 -5.07
C SER A 37 -6.91 -8.14 -3.87
N THR A 38 -7.46 -7.74 -2.72
CA THR A 38 -7.49 -8.57 -1.50
C THR A 38 -8.08 -9.96 -1.76
N PHE A 39 -9.07 -10.06 -2.64
CA PHE A 39 -9.71 -11.31 -3.00
C PHE A 39 -8.81 -12.25 -3.79
N ASP A 40 -8.01 -11.71 -4.72
CA ASP A 40 -7.01 -12.49 -5.47
C ASP A 40 -5.92 -12.98 -4.52
N VAL A 41 -5.48 -12.13 -3.59
CA VAL A 41 -4.48 -12.49 -2.57
C VAL A 41 -4.97 -13.63 -1.68
N ILE A 42 -6.21 -13.60 -1.19
CA ILE A 42 -6.79 -14.67 -0.36
C ILE A 42 -6.77 -16.00 -1.13
N ARG A 43 -6.96 -15.96 -2.44
CA ARG A 43 -6.89 -17.12 -3.35
C ARG A 43 -5.45 -17.53 -3.71
N GLY A 44 -4.45 -16.94 -3.08
CA GLY A 44 -3.04 -17.20 -3.33
C GLY A 44 -2.54 -16.66 -4.68
N LYS A 45 -3.29 -15.76 -5.32
CA LYS A 45 -2.92 -15.15 -6.61
C LYS A 45 -2.30 -13.79 -6.38
N CYS A 46 -1.22 -13.49 -7.11
CA CYS A 46 -0.71 -12.13 -7.22
C CYS A 46 -1.14 -11.52 -8.55
N VAL A 47 -2.16 -10.67 -8.51
CA VAL A 47 -2.64 -9.92 -9.67
C VAL A 47 -2.51 -8.43 -9.37
N ILE A 48 -1.70 -7.73 -10.16
CA ILE A 48 -1.51 -6.28 -10.04
C ILE A 48 -2.38 -5.61 -11.08
N TYR A 49 -3.31 -4.79 -10.60
CA TYR A 49 -4.24 -4.01 -11.41
C TYR A 49 -3.68 -2.61 -11.64
N PHE A 50 -3.72 -2.11 -12.87
CA PHE A 50 -3.19 -0.77 -13.19
C PHE A 50 -4.05 -0.04 -14.23
N THR A 51 -4.04 1.30 -14.17
CA THR A 51 -4.73 2.16 -15.15
C THR A 51 -3.90 2.40 -16.41
N ASP A 52 -4.56 2.68 -17.53
CA ASP A 52 -3.89 3.08 -18.78
C ASP A 52 -3.09 4.37 -18.63
N GLU A 53 -3.60 5.29 -17.83
CA GLU A 53 -3.00 6.58 -17.55
C GLU A 53 -1.64 6.41 -16.88
N LEU A 54 -1.52 5.46 -15.94
CA LEU A 54 -0.25 5.13 -15.29
C LEU A 54 0.83 4.76 -16.31
N ILE A 55 0.52 3.83 -17.22
CA ILE A 55 1.49 3.42 -18.25
C ILE A 55 1.82 4.57 -19.21
N LYS A 56 0.80 5.27 -19.72
CA LYS A 56 1.02 6.37 -20.68
C LYS A 56 1.84 7.50 -20.08
N SER A 57 1.55 7.90 -18.85
CA SER A 57 2.30 8.93 -18.15
C SER A 57 3.71 8.48 -17.79
N SER A 58 3.92 7.21 -17.43
CA SER A 58 5.24 6.60 -17.20
C SER A 58 6.09 6.31 -18.44
N LEU A 59 5.51 6.41 -19.64
CA LEU A 59 6.28 6.33 -20.88
C LEU A 59 6.59 7.72 -21.44
N ASN A 60 5.74 8.72 -21.18
CA ASN A 60 5.87 10.06 -21.77
C ASN A 60 6.53 11.09 -20.86
N CYS A 61 6.25 11.09 -19.55
CA CYS A 61 6.65 12.18 -18.65
C CYS A 61 7.27 11.71 -17.32
N LEU A 62 6.79 10.60 -16.77
CA LEU A 62 7.35 9.97 -15.60
C LEU A 62 8.39 8.96 -16.10
N ASN A 63 9.57 8.94 -15.48
CA ASN A 63 10.65 8.01 -15.82
C ASN A 63 10.17 6.55 -15.75
N THR A 64 10.66 5.65 -16.59
CA THR A 64 10.33 4.20 -16.53
C THR A 64 10.59 3.58 -15.16
N ARG A 65 11.57 4.11 -14.41
CA ARG A 65 11.83 3.76 -13.00
C ARG A 65 10.66 4.07 -12.06
N TYR A 66 9.83 5.06 -12.37
CA TYR A 66 8.62 5.37 -11.60
C TYR A 66 7.65 4.19 -11.63
N LEU A 67 7.35 3.69 -12.83
CA LEU A 67 6.45 2.55 -13.00
C LEU A 67 7.01 1.30 -12.35
N GLU A 68 8.31 1.09 -12.49
CA GLU A 68 9.03 -0.01 -11.86
C GLU A 68 8.85 -0.03 -10.34
N TYR A 69 9.13 1.09 -9.66
CA TYR A 69 9.00 1.18 -8.21
C TYR A 69 7.57 1.02 -7.72
N VAL A 70 6.59 1.60 -8.43
CA VAL A 70 5.16 1.43 -8.11
C VAL A 70 4.75 -0.03 -8.22
N LEU A 71 5.14 -0.74 -9.29
CA LEU A 71 4.77 -2.14 -9.46
C LEU A 71 5.52 -3.07 -8.52
N ALA A 72 6.79 -2.76 -8.21
CA ALA A 72 7.56 -3.50 -7.21
C ALA A 72 6.92 -3.39 -5.82
N HIS A 73 6.38 -2.21 -5.47
CA HIS A 73 5.63 -2.00 -4.23
C HIS A 73 4.36 -2.86 -4.17
N GLU A 74 3.58 -2.90 -5.24
CA GLU A 74 2.40 -3.78 -5.32
C GLU A 74 2.75 -5.27 -5.23
N LEU A 75 3.88 -5.68 -5.80
CA LEU A 75 4.40 -7.03 -5.60
C LEU A 75 4.81 -7.29 -4.15
N GLY A 76 5.42 -6.30 -3.49
CA GLY A 76 5.71 -6.32 -2.06
C GLY A 76 4.44 -6.58 -1.24
N HIS A 77 3.32 -5.97 -1.62
CA HIS A 77 2.03 -6.29 -1.03
C HIS A 77 1.60 -7.73 -1.30
N CYS A 78 1.74 -8.28 -2.50
CA CYS A 78 1.41 -9.69 -2.75
C CYS A 78 2.19 -10.65 -1.83
N LEU A 79 3.47 -10.38 -1.60
CA LEU A 79 4.35 -11.23 -0.80
C LEU A 79 4.04 -11.16 0.70
N THR A 80 3.63 -9.98 1.17
CA THR A 80 3.41 -9.70 2.59
C THR A 80 1.96 -9.85 3.01
N SER A 81 1.01 -9.83 2.07
CA SER A 81 -0.42 -9.78 2.38
C SER A 81 -0.95 -11.02 3.10
N LYS A 82 -0.34 -12.21 2.98
CA LYS A 82 -0.77 -13.37 3.78
C LYS A 82 -0.63 -13.10 5.28
N LEU A 83 0.49 -12.51 5.69
CA LEU A 83 0.74 -12.10 7.08
C LEU A 83 -0.29 -11.04 7.51
N VAL A 84 -0.47 -10.00 6.70
CA VAL A 84 -1.39 -8.89 6.96
C VAL A 84 -2.83 -9.38 7.08
N LEU A 85 -3.28 -10.25 6.17
CA LEU A 85 -4.62 -10.84 6.20
C LEU A 85 -4.85 -11.70 7.44
N THR A 86 -3.83 -12.45 7.87
CA THR A 86 -3.90 -13.25 9.10
C THR A 86 -4.10 -12.35 10.31
N VAL A 87 -3.36 -11.24 10.39
CA VAL A 87 -3.50 -10.25 11.47
C VAL A 87 -4.87 -9.57 11.44
N ILE A 88 -5.37 -9.19 10.26
CA ILE A 88 -6.73 -8.63 10.12
C ILE A 88 -7.80 -9.62 10.59
N ALA A 89 -7.67 -10.90 10.22
CA ALA A 89 -8.62 -11.93 10.61
C ALA A 89 -8.66 -12.14 12.14
N ILE A 90 -7.49 -12.19 12.78
CA ILE A 90 -7.37 -12.31 14.24
C ILE A 90 -8.00 -11.07 14.92
N LEU A 91 -7.63 -9.86 14.50
CA LEU A 91 -8.16 -8.62 15.07
C LEU A 91 -9.68 -8.52 14.90
N SER A 92 -10.19 -8.83 13.70
CA SER A 92 -11.64 -8.80 13.42
C SER A 92 -12.40 -9.80 14.28
N SER A 93 -11.82 -10.99 14.52
CA SER A 93 -12.40 -12.01 15.38
C SER A 93 -12.44 -11.55 16.85
N VAL A 94 -11.36 -10.93 17.35
CA VAL A 94 -11.30 -10.39 18.72
C VAL A 94 -12.32 -9.26 18.91
N ILE A 95 -12.42 -8.34 17.95
CA ILE A 95 -13.41 -7.25 17.99
C ILE A 95 -14.83 -7.84 18.02
N LEU A 96 -15.13 -8.81 17.15
CA LEU A 96 -16.45 -9.42 17.09
C LEU A 96 -16.82 -10.15 18.39
N ILE A 97 -15.89 -10.94 18.95
CA ILE A 97 -16.10 -11.62 20.24
C ILE A 97 -16.34 -10.60 21.36
N THR A 98 -15.56 -9.52 21.39
CA THR A 98 -15.70 -8.47 22.40
C THR A 98 -17.06 -7.77 22.28
N LEU A 99 -17.50 -7.46 21.06
CA LEU A 99 -18.82 -6.86 20.81
C LEU A 99 -19.98 -7.80 21.18
N LEU A 100 -19.81 -9.11 21.07
CA LEU A 100 -20.83 -10.09 21.48
C LEU A 100 -20.98 -10.20 23.01
N ILE A 101 -19.94 -9.85 23.77
CA ILE A 101 -19.93 -9.94 25.24
C ILE A 101 -20.36 -8.60 25.86
N VAL A 102 -20.02 -7.49 25.21
CA VAL A 102 -20.38 -6.14 25.66
C VAL A 102 -21.88 -5.91 25.40
N ASN A 103 -22.61 -5.50 26.44
CA ASN A 103 -24.03 -5.13 26.35
C ASN A 103 -24.26 -3.66 26.74
N ASN A 104 -23.30 -2.80 26.39
CA ASN A 104 -23.33 -1.37 26.72
C ASN A 104 -22.88 -0.57 25.50
N LEU A 105 -23.77 0.28 25.00
CA LEU A 105 -23.55 1.07 23.78
C LEU A 105 -22.28 1.93 23.82
N ILE A 106 -21.95 2.54 24.97
CA ILE A 106 -20.74 3.36 25.10
C ILE A 106 -19.50 2.49 24.94
N LEU A 107 -19.52 1.30 25.55
CA LEU A 107 -18.40 0.36 25.47
C LEU A 107 -18.28 -0.26 24.08
N GLU A 108 -19.38 -0.53 23.38
CA GLU A 108 -19.39 -0.96 21.97
C GLU A 108 -18.73 0.08 21.06
N VAL A 109 -19.09 1.36 21.24
CA VAL A 109 -18.49 2.47 20.47
C VAL A 109 -16.98 2.55 20.75
N ILE A 110 -16.55 2.40 22.01
CA ILE A 110 -15.13 2.38 22.36
C ILE A 110 -14.41 1.21 21.66
N VAL A 111 -14.99 0.01 21.69
CA VAL A 111 -14.43 -1.19 21.04
C VAL A 111 -14.33 -1.00 19.53
N LEU A 112 -15.34 -0.41 18.89
CA LEU A 112 -15.31 -0.09 17.46
C LEU A 112 -14.23 0.94 17.11
N LEU A 113 -14.07 2.00 17.90
CA LEU A 113 -13.03 3.01 17.70
C LEU A 113 -11.61 2.40 17.85
N LEU A 114 -11.41 1.54 18.86
CA LEU A 114 -10.17 0.80 19.03
C LEU A 114 -9.92 -0.17 17.86
N GLY A 115 -10.96 -0.83 17.36
CA GLY A 115 -10.88 -1.70 16.20
C GLY A 115 -10.47 -0.97 14.91
N ILE A 116 -11.06 0.19 14.64
CA ILE A 116 -10.68 1.06 13.53
C ILE A 116 -9.21 1.49 13.64
N ARG A 117 -8.76 1.85 14.86
CA ARG A 117 -7.37 2.19 15.13
C ARG A 117 -6.43 1.00 14.91
N ALA A 118 -6.80 -0.20 15.34
CA ALA A 118 -6.01 -1.41 15.10
C ALA A 118 -5.87 -1.73 13.60
N LEU A 119 -6.96 -1.62 12.84
CA LEU A 119 -6.93 -1.81 11.37
C LEU A 119 -6.01 -0.78 10.69
N HIS A 120 -5.98 0.46 11.15
CA HIS A 120 -5.03 1.46 10.68
C HIS A 120 -3.57 1.02 10.89
N HIS A 121 -3.23 0.49 12.07
CA HIS A 121 -1.88 0.00 12.34
C HIS A 121 -1.48 -1.16 11.43
N VAL A 122 -2.41 -2.08 11.15
CA VAL A 122 -2.15 -3.19 10.23
C VAL A 122 -1.89 -2.70 8.81
N ARG A 123 -2.59 -1.66 8.37
CA ARG A 123 -2.35 -1.03 7.07
C ARG A 123 -0.97 -0.37 7.00
N LEU A 124 -0.58 0.37 8.04
CA LEU A 124 0.74 1.00 8.13
C LEU A 124 1.88 -0.04 8.14
N ILE A 125 1.69 -1.16 8.84
CA ILE A 125 2.61 -2.30 8.81
C ILE A 125 2.65 -2.93 7.40
N SER A 126 1.50 -3.07 6.75
CA SER A 126 1.45 -3.60 5.38
C SER A 126 2.25 -2.76 4.40
N GLU A 127 2.09 -1.44 4.42
CA GLU A 127 2.84 -0.52 3.56
C GLU A 127 4.35 -0.59 3.86
N TYR A 128 4.73 -0.60 5.14
CA TYR A 128 6.13 -0.76 5.55
C TYR A 128 6.75 -2.09 5.07
N LEU A 129 6.01 -3.19 5.20
CA LEU A 129 6.51 -4.51 4.77
C LEU A 129 6.68 -4.57 3.25
N ALA A 130 5.76 -3.97 2.50
CA ALA A 130 5.88 -3.82 1.06
C ALA A 130 7.12 -2.96 0.70
N ASP A 131 7.26 -1.78 1.31
CA ASP A 131 8.41 -0.89 1.12
C ASP A 131 9.74 -1.58 1.42
N LYS A 132 9.82 -2.29 2.54
CA LYS A 132 11.02 -3.04 2.94
C LYS A 132 11.36 -4.16 1.96
N THR A 133 10.34 -4.76 1.35
CA THR A 133 10.54 -5.79 0.34
C THR A 133 11.16 -5.20 -0.92
N VAL A 134 10.71 -4.02 -1.35
CA VAL A 134 11.28 -3.31 -2.49
C VAL A 134 12.70 -2.81 -2.20
N LEU A 135 12.93 -2.24 -1.00
CA LEU A 135 14.25 -1.76 -0.59
C LEU A 135 15.34 -2.84 -0.64
N ARG A 136 15.00 -4.10 -0.34
CA ARG A 136 15.96 -5.22 -0.46
C ARG A 136 16.43 -5.48 -1.89
N GLY A 137 15.66 -5.07 -2.90
CA GLY A 137 16.00 -5.24 -4.31
C GLY A 137 16.55 -3.99 -4.98
N TYR A 138 16.21 -2.80 -4.45
CA TYR A 138 16.47 -1.51 -5.11
C TYR A 138 17.32 -0.53 -4.30
N ASP A 139 17.59 -0.85 -3.03
CA ASP A 139 18.41 -0.10 -2.09
C ASP A 139 17.99 1.38 -1.98
N ILE A 140 18.98 2.28 -1.84
CA ILE A 140 18.81 3.72 -1.62
C ILE A 140 17.99 4.40 -2.73
N ARG A 141 18.01 3.88 -3.96
CA ARG A 141 17.34 4.51 -5.11
C ARG A 141 15.81 4.51 -4.99
N TYR A 142 15.24 3.50 -4.33
CA TYR A 142 13.82 3.47 -4.02
C TYR A 142 13.47 4.44 -2.88
N LEU A 143 14.36 4.57 -1.89
CA LEU A 143 14.17 5.53 -0.81
C LEU A 143 14.19 6.98 -1.31
N ASP A 144 15.13 7.32 -2.20
CA ASP A 144 15.20 8.65 -2.80
C ASP A 144 13.99 8.94 -3.70
N PHE A 145 13.47 7.92 -4.39
CA PHE A 145 12.20 8.03 -5.10
C PHE A 145 11.02 8.38 -4.18
N LEU A 146 10.89 7.69 -3.04
CA LEU A 146 9.84 7.99 -2.05
C LEU A 146 10.00 9.40 -1.46
N ARG A 147 11.24 9.85 -1.21
CA ARG A 147 11.52 11.23 -0.74
C ARG A 147 11.06 12.27 -1.76
N ASN A 148 11.45 12.12 -3.02
CA ASN A 148 11.04 13.04 -4.09
C ASN A 148 9.51 13.07 -4.25
N LEU A 149 8.85 11.92 -4.15
CA LEU A 149 7.39 11.84 -4.16
C LEU A 149 6.77 12.55 -2.95
N SER A 150 7.35 12.41 -1.75
CA SER A 150 6.88 13.10 -0.55
C SER A 150 7.01 14.63 -0.68
N GLU A 151 8.04 15.13 -1.34
CA GLU A 151 8.18 16.57 -1.62
C GLU A 151 7.09 17.07 -2.58
N VAL A 152 6.76 16.28 -3.60
CA VAL A 152 5.64 16.55 -4.51
C VAL A 152 4.29 16.54 -3.77
N GLU A 153 4.09 15.57 -2.87
CA GLU A 153 2.89 15.52 -2.02
C GLU A 153 2.74 16.77 -1.14
N ASN A 154 3.85 17.28 -0.60
CA ASN A 154 3.86 18.48 0.24
C ASN A 154 3.65 19.79 -0.52
N THR A 155 4.10 19.85 -1.78
CA THR A 155 3.91 21.03 -2.65
C THR A 155 2.51 21.10 -3.24
N LEU A 156 1.86 19.96 -3.47
CA LEU A 156 0.47 19.91 -3.90
C LEU A 156 -0.47 20.25 -2.74
N LYS A 157 -1.22 21.37 -2.87
CA LYS A 157 -2.32 21.69 -1.96
C LYS A 157 -3.46 20.70 -2.16
N VAL A 158 -3.37 19.54 -1.52
CA VAL A 158 -4.47 18.56 -1.48
C VAL A 158 -5.66 19.22 -0.79
N PRO A 159 -6.82 19.35 -1.46
CA PRO A 159 -7.99 19.99 -0.85
C PRO A 159 -8.38 19.30 0.45
N PHE A 160 -8.86 20.06 1.44
CA PHE A 160 -9.19 19.55 2.78
C PHE A 160 -10.08 18.29 2.74
N ARG A 161 -11.07 18.25 1.84
CA ARG A 161 -11.97 17.10 1.65
C ARG A 161 -11.24 15.83 1.22
N TYR A 162 -10.23 15.95 0.35
CA TYR A 162 -9.40 14.81 -0.07
C TYR A 162 -8.43 14.39 1.04
N ARG A 163 -7.86 15.32 1.81
CA ARG A 163 -7.07 14.96 3.01
C ARG A 163 -7.90 14.23 4.05
N LEU A 164 -9.13 14.70 4.28
CA LEU A 164 -10.07 14.04 5.19
C LEU A 164 -10.44 12.65 4.68
N LEU A 165 -10.71 12.51 3.37
CA LEU A 165 -10.98 11.21 2.75
C LEU A 165 -9.78 10.27 2.85
N LEU A 166 -8.55 10.74 2.59
CA LEU A 166 -7.34 9.91 2.72
C LEU A 166 -7.09 9.48 4.16
N LYS A 167 -7.40 10.36 5.14
CA LYS A 167 -7.43 10.01 6.56
C LYS A 167 -8.51 8.99 6.88
N ILE A 168 -9.74 9.13 6.34
CA ILE A 168 -10.84 8.17 6.52
C ILE A 168 -10.50 6.81 5.88
N LEU A 169 -9.89 6.83 4.69
CA LEU A 169 -9.40 5.65 3.98
C LEU A 169 -8.11 5.10 4.61
N ASN A 170 -7.58 5.75 5.65
CA ASN A 170 -6.45 5.33 6.46
C ASN A 170 -5.18 5.02 5.64
N GLN A 171 -4.92 5.78 4.57
CA GLN A 171 -3.69 5.66 3.78
C GLN A 171 -2.56 6.45 4.48
N PRO A 172 -1.40 5.81 4.81
CA PRO A 172 -0.28 6.56 5.35
C PRO A 172 0.28 7.51 4.29
N SER A 173 0.73 8.69 4.72
CA SER A 173 1.38 9.64 3.78
C SER A 173 2.73 9.10 3.31
N LEU A 174 3.25 9.65 2.21
CA LEU A 174 4.58 9.27 1.73
C LEU A 174 5.65 9.67 2.76
N SER A 175 5.46 10.80 3.46
CA SER A 175 6.34 11.23 4.55
C SER A 175 6.34 10.22 5.70
N GLU A 176 5.18 9.70 6.09
CA GLU A 176 5.08 8.67 7.14
C GLU A 176 5.79 7.39 6.70
N ARG A 177 5.63 6.96 5.44
CA ARG A 177 6.35 5.79 4.90
C ARG A 177 7.87 5.96 4.93
N VAL A 178 8.37 7.12 4.49
CA VAL A 178 9.81 7.46 4.56
C VAL A 178 10.31 7.47 5.99
N ASP A 179 9.56 8.06 6.93
CA ASP A 179 9.93 8.08 8.35
C ASP A 179 9.97 6.68 8.95
N ILE A 180 9.04 5.79 8.60
CA ILE A 180 9.00 4.40 9.09
C ILE A 180 10.21 3.62 8.57
N ILE A 181 10.58 3.82 7.31
CA ILE A 181 11.76 3.17 6.72
C ILE A 181 13.02 3.59 7.48
N ASN A 182 13.21 4.89 7.72
CA ASN A 182 14.40 5.43 8.37
C ASN A 182 14.46 5.16 9.87
N ASN A 183 13.32 5.22 10.55
CA ASN A 183 13.23 5.05 11.99
C ASN A 183 11.95 4.28 12.40
N PRO A 184 11.93 2.95 12.19
CA PRO A 184 10.75 2.14 12.48
C PRO A 184 10.37 2.18 13.96
N ARG A 185 11.35 2.34 14.86
CA ARG A 185 11.11 2.40 16.32
C ARG A 185 10.39 3.67 16.75
N LYS A 186 10.71 4.83 16.17
CA LYS A 186 10.11 6.13 16.54
C LYS A 186 8.62 6.17 16.21
N LEU A 187 8.20 5.55 15.10
CA LEU A 187 6.78 5.42 14.78
C LEU A 187 6.08 4.32 15.59
N ILE A 188 6.72 3.18 15.86
CA ILE A 188 6.12 2.19 16.78
C ILE A 188 5.78 2.87 18.13
N LEU A 189 6.69 3.66 18.69
CA LEU A 189 6.44 4.40 19.93
C LEU A 189 5.31 5.45 19.78
N LYS A 190 5.30 6.25 18.70
CA LYS A 190 4.28 7.28 18.45
C LYS A 190 2.85 6.71 18.30
N TYR A 191 2.70 5.49 17.80
CA TYR A 191 1.39 4.93 17.46
C TYR A 191 0.91 3.83 18.42
N PHE A 192 1.83 3.13 19.12
CA PHE A 192 1.51 2.01 20.03
C PHE A 192 1.63 2.34 21.52
N ILE A 193 2.24 3.46 21.89
CA ILE A 193 2.26 3.94 23.28
C ILE A 193 1.48 5.27 23.31
N PRO A 194 0.34 5.34 24.04
CA PRO A 194 -0.43 6.57 24.17
C PRO A 194 0.33 7.68 24.89
#